data_AF-A0A929IW57-F1
#
_entry.id   AF-A0A929IW57-F1
#
_cell.length_a   1.000
_cell.length_b   1.000
_cell.length_c   1.000
_cell.angle_alpha   90.00
_cell.angle_beta   90.00
_cell.angle_gamma   90.00
#
_symmetry.space_group_name_H-M   'P 1'
#
loop_
_entity.id
_entity.type
_entity.pdbx_description
1 polymer ?
#
loop_
_entity_poly.entity_id
_entity_poly.type
_entity_poly.pdbx_seq_one_letter_code
_entity_poly.pdbx_strand_id
1 'polypeptide(L)'
;MQEKSLTTLDFNEAVALARQNPEAFEQYRLDAIEALITCASWKNQQHLRRLQWRIDQVRKRAPNPTAACVKIYQMMWESFTGNSGFIDIICDGNYPNQNTDNTTPKAKVLSLSDVSETK
;
A
#
# COMPACT_ATOMS: atom_id res chain seq x y z
N MET A 1 25.09 -5.62 -0.47
CA MET A 1 23.79 -5.22 -1.05
C MET A 1 23.56 -6.12 -2.25
N GLN A 2 22.65 -7.09 -2.15
CA GLN A 2 22.32 -7.97 -3.28
C GLN A 2 21.41 -7.21 -4.23
N GLU A 3 21.80 -7.13 -5.50
CA GLU A 3 20.95 -6.68 -6.61
C GLU A 3 19.83 -7.70 -6.79
N LYS A 4 18.69 -7.47 -6.12
CA LYS A 4 17.46 -8.20 -6.40
C LYS A 4 16.91 -7.59 -7.70
N SER A 5 17.31 -8.14 -8.84
CA SER A 5 16.71 -7.76 -10.12
C SER A 5 15.22 -8.07 -10.06
N LEU A 6 14.39 -7.15 -10.55
CA LEU A 6 12.97 -7.41 -10.73
C LEU A 6 12.90 -8.56 -11.75
N THR A 7 12.57 -9.77 -11.30
CA THR A 7 12.41 -10.94 -12.16
C THR A 7 11.31 -10.62 -13.17
N THR A 8 11.69 -10.14 -14.35
CA THR A 8 10.76 -9.85 -15.44
C THR A 8 10.58 -11.12 -16.25
N LEU A 9 9.55 -11.90 -15.92
CA LEU A 9 9.03 -12.93 -16.79
C LEU A 9 8.35 -12.25 -18.00
N ASP A 10 8.56 -12.78 -19.21
CA ASP A 10 7.86 -12.26 -20.39
C ASP A 10 6.33 -12.45 -20.23
N PHE A 11 5.55 -11.59 -20.89
CA PHE A 11 4.09 -11.67 -20.82
C PHE A 11 3.57 -13.03 -21.30
N ASN A 12 4.11 -13.57 -22.38
CA ASN A 12 3.63 -14.85 -22.93
C ASN A 12 3.96 -16.01 -21.99
N GLU A 13 5.14 -15.99 -21.37
CA GLU A 13 5.57 -16.97 -20.38
C GLU A 13 4.70 -16.92 -19.13
N ALA A 14 4.38 -15.72 -18.65
CA ALA A 14 3.47 -15.51 -17.52
C ALA A 14 2.07 -16.09 -17.78
N VAL A 15 1.53 -15.85 -18.99
CA VAL A 15 0.23 -16.39 -19.40
C VAL A 15 0.28 -17.91 -19.52
N ALA A 16 1.36 -18.47 -20.09
CA ALA A 16 1.54 -19.91 -20.17
C ALA A 16 1.59 -20.56 -18.78
N LEU A 17 2.35 -19.96 -17.85
CA LEU A 17 2.48 -20.41 -16.47
C LEU A 17 1.13 -20.36 -15.74
N ALA A 18 0.39 -19.26 -15.85
CA ALA A 18 -0.92 -19.12 -15.22
C ALA A 18 -1.96 -20.14 -15.72
N ARG A 19 -1.86 -20.57 -16.99
CA ARG A 19 -2.75 -21.60 -17.56
C ARG A 19 -2.37 -23.01 -17.14
N GLN A 20 -1.08 -23.32 -17.07
CA GLN A 20 -0.59 -24.66 -16.78
C GLN A 20 -0.54 -24.94 -15.28
N ASN A 21 -0.06 -23.98 -14.50
CA ASN A 21 0.10 -24.09 -13.06
C ASN A 21 -0.21 -22.74 -12.38
N PRO A 22 -1.48 -22.50 -12.02
CA PRO A 22 -1.91 -21.24 -11.41
C PRO A 22 -1.25 -20.98 -10.04
N GLU A 23 -0.90 -22.03 -9.29
CA GLU A 23 -0.23 -21.90 -8.00
C GLU A 23 1.21 -21.41 -8.16
N ALA A 24 1.94 -21.96 -9.14
CA ALA A 24 3.30 -21.50 -9.47
C ALA A 24 3.31 -20.04 -9.94
N PHE A 25 2.30 -19.61 -10.70
CA PHE A 25 2.15 -18.20 -11.08
C PHE A 25 1.92 -17.29 -9.86
N GLU A 26 1.09 -17.71 -8.90
CA GLU A 26 0.86 -16.92 -7.68
C GLU A 26 2.11 -16.83 -6.80
N GLN A 27 2.93 -17.89 -6.73
CA GLN A 27 4.24 -17.83 -6.07
C GLN A 27 5.19 -16.84 -6.75
N TYR A 28 5.34 -16.94 -8.07
CA TYR A 28 6.14 -16.00 -8.86
C TYR A 28 5.70 -14.54 -8.62
N ARG A 29 4.37 -14.30 -8.60
CA ARG A 29 3.82 -12.97 -8.33
C ARG A 29 4.20 -12.46 -6.95
N LEU A 30 4.10 -13.29 -5.91
CA LEU A 30 4.47 -12.93 -4.54
C LEU A 30 5.97 -12.61 -4.44
N ASP A 31 6.82 -13.41 -5.08
CA ASP A 31 8.28 -13.21 -5.09
C ASP A 31 8.67 -11.89 -5.77
N ALA A 32 8.03 -11.57 -6.90
CA ALA A 32 8.25 -10.32 -7.61
C ALA A 32 7.86 -9.09 -6.78
N ILE A 33 6.74 -9.18 -6.06
CA ILE A 33 6.27 -8.11 -5.15
C ILE A 33 7.23 -7.97 -3.97
N GLU A 34 7.63 -9.07 -3.35
CA GLU A 34 8.55 -9.06 -2.21
C GLU A 34 9.92 -8.51 -2.61
N ALA A 35 10.40 -8.82 -3.82
CA ALA A 35 11.60 -8.24 -4.39
C ALA A 35 11.48 -6.71 -4.51
N LEU A 36 10.38 -6.21 -5.08
CA LEU A 36 10.13 -4.77 -5.22
C LEU A 36 10.08 -4.06 -3.85
N ILE A 37 9.38 -4.64 -2.88
CA ILE A 37 9.30 -4.08 -1.52
C ILE A 37 10.69 -4.06 -0.88
N THR A 38 11.47 -5.13 -1.01
CA THR A 38 12.82 -5.21 -0.44
C THR A 38 13.77 -4.16 -1.03
N CYS A 39 13.65 -3.87 -2.34
CA CYS A 39 14.45 -2.85 -3.02
C CYS A 39 14.10 -1.41 -2.60
N ALA A 40 12.91 -1.18 -2.05
CA ALA A 40 12.51 0.14 -1.57
C ALA A 40 13.24 0.53 -0.27
N SER A 41 13.36 1.85 -0.02
CA SER A 41 13.94 2.37 1.21
C SER A 41 13.18 1.87 2.45
N TRP A 42 13.89 1.63 3.55
CA TRP A 42 13.32 1.07 4.78
C TRP A 42 12.07 1.82 5.27
N LYS A 43 12.09 3.16 5.18
CA LYS A 43 10.95 4.02 5.54
C LYS A 43 9.68 3.70 4.73
N ASN A 44 9.84 3.31 3.46
CA ASN A 44 8.74 3.06 2.54
C ASN A 44 8.28 1.60 2.54
N GLN A 45 9.11 0.65 2.98
CA GLN A 45 8.77 -0.78 2.99
C GLN A 45 7.47 -1.06 3.74
N GLN A 46 7.30 -0.50 4.94
CA GLN A 46 6.09 -0.69 5.73
C GLN A 46 4.85 -0.13 5.02
N HIS A 47 4.98 1.03 4.36
CA HIS A 47 3.90 1.62 3.59
C HIS A 47 3.52 0.73 2.39
N LEU A 48 4.51 0.23 1.65
CA LEU A 48 4.28 -0.65 0.50
C LEU A 48 3.62 -1.97 0.91
N ARG A 49 4.00 -2.57 2.05
CA ARG A 49 3.33 -3.78 2.56
C ARG A 49 1.85 -3.54 2.88
N ARG A 50 1.51 -2.39 3.47
CA ARG A 50 0.11 -2.01 3.71
C ARG A 50 -0.66 -1.81 2.41
N LEU A 51 -0.04 -1.15 1.42
CA LEU A 51 -0.64 -0.97 0.10
C LEU A 51 -0.87 -2.32 -0.60
N GLN A 52 0.12 -3.21 -0.57
CA GLN A 52 0.02 -4.56 -1.10
C GLN A 52 -1.13 -5.34 -0.46
N TRP A 53 -1.25 -5.30 0.87
CA TRP A 53 -2.37 -5.91 1.57
C TRP A 53 -3.72 -5.36 1.09
N ARG A 54 -3.84 -4.03 0.90
CA ARG A 54 -5.06 -3.40 0.38
C ARG A 54 -5.38 -3.90 -1.03
N ILE A 55 -4.37 -4.00 -1.90
CA ILE A 55 -4.52 -4.55 -3.27
C ILE A 55 -5.02 -6.00 -3.21
N ASP A 56 -4.44 -6.83 -2.34
CA ASP A 56 -4.86 -8.23 -2.19
C ASP A 56 -6.30 -8.35 -1.69
N GLN A 57 -6.73 -7.47 -0.77
CA GLN A 57 -8.13 -7.42 -0.34
C GLN A 57 -9.07 -7.01 -1.48
N VAL A 58 -8.67 -6.06 -2.33
CA VAL A 58 -9.46 -5.66 -3.50
C VAL A 58 -9.59 -6.82 -4.47
N ARG A 59 -8.50 -7.55 -4.75
CA ARG A 59 -8.53 -8.75 -5.60
C ARG A 59 -9.47 -9.82 -5.03
N LYS A 60 -9.38 -10.12 -3.73
CA LYS A 60 -10.21 -11.14 -3.07
C LYS A 60 -11.70 -10.80 -3.03
N ARG A 61 -12.05 -9.52 -2.88
CA ARG A 61 -13.43 -9.05 -2.76
C ARG A 61 -14.09 -8.74 -4.11
N ALA A 62 -13.32 -8.63 -5.18
CA ALA A 62 -13.86 -8.33 -6.50
C ALA A 62 -14.62 -9.55 -7.06
N PRO A 63 -15.76 -9.34 -7.74
CA PRO A 63 -16.55 -10.43 -8.31
C PRO A 63 -15.86 -11.14 -9.48
N ASN A 64 -14.94 -10.44 -10.16
CA ASN A 64 -14.14 -10.99 -11.26
C ASN A 64 -12.81 -10.22 -11.39
N PRO A 65 -11.82 -10.78 -12.12
CA PRO A 65 -10.49 -10.17 -12.28
C PRO A 65 -10.53 -8.77 -12.90
N THR A 66 -11.40 -8.54 -13.90
CA THR A 66 -11.54 -7.24 -14.56
C THR A 66 -12.03 -6.16 -13.60
N ALA A 67 -13.01 -6.48 -12.75
CA ALA A 67 -13.49 -5.57 -11.72
C ALA A 67 -12.41 -5.26 -10.67
N ALA A 68 -11.55 -6.23 -10.35
CA ALA A 68 -10.37 -5.97 -9.51
C ALA A 68 -9.42 -4.98 -10.19
N CYS A 69 -9.11 -5.18 -11.48
CA CYS A 69 -8.25 -4.28 -12.24
C CYS A 69 -8.77 -2.85 -12.27
N VAL A 70 -10.06 -2.66 -12.54
CA VAL A 70 -10.69 -1.32 -12.55
C VAL A 70 -10.59 -0.65 -11.17
N LYS A 71 -10.86 -1.39 -10.09
CA LYS A 71 -10.74 -0.87 -8.72
C LYS A 71 -9.31 -0.49 -8.35
N ILE A 72 -8.34 -1.33 -8.71
CA ILE A 72 -6.92 -1.04 -8.46
C ILE A 72 -6.48 0.19 -9.27
N TYR A 73 -6.90 0.31 -10.52
CA TYR A 73 -6.64 1.48 -11.35
C TYR A 73 -7.23 2.76 -10.75
N GLN A 74 -8.46 2.69 -10.24
CA GLN A 74 -9.09 3.80 -9.53
C GLN A 74 -8.30 4.21 -8.28
N MET A 75 -7.84 3.25 -7.46
CA MET A 75 -7.00 3.56 -6.30
C MET A 75 -5.69 4.29 -6.67
N MET A 76 -5.08 3.90 -7.79
CA MET A 76 -3.90 4.58 -8.33
C MET A 76 -4.25 6.01 -8.75
N TRP A 77 -5.38 6.18 -9.45
CA TRP A 77 -5.84 7.47 -9.92
C TRP A 77 -6.22 8.42 -8.78
N GLU A 78 -6.81 7.90 -7.70
CA GLU A 78 -7.08 8.64 -6.47
C GLU A 78 -5.80 9.13 -5.80
N SER A 79 -4.73 8.33 -5.80
CA SER A 79 -3.43 8.75 -5.27
C SER A 79 -2.76 9.84 -6.14
N PHE A 80 -3.08 9.85 -7.44
CA PHE A 80 -2.51 10.79 -8.41
C PHE A 80 -3.27 12.12 -8.45
N THR A 81 -4.61 12.08 -8.53
CA THR A 81 -5.50 13.24 -8.75
C THR A 81 -6.34 13.63 -7.53
N GLY A 82 -6.35 12.81 -6.48
CA GLY A 82 -7.17 13.06 -5.30
C GLY A 82 -6.67 14.26 -4.50
N ASN A 83 -7.46 14.64 -3.49
CA ASN A 83 -7.11 15.70 -2.56
C ASN A 83 -5.80 15.33 -1.83
N SER A 84 -4.80 16.22 -1.81
CA SER A 84 -3.41 15.93 -1.39
C SER A 84 -2.69 14.83 -2.20
N GLY A 85 -3.18 14.52 -3.40
CA GLY A 85 -2.54 13.63 -4.35
C GLY A 85 -1.33 14.26 -5.03
N PHE A 86 -0.68 13.51 -5.90
CA PHE A 86 0.56 13.96 -6.56
C PHE A 86 0.41 15.29 -7.32
N ILE A 87 -0.69 15.47 -8.06
CA ILE A 87 -0.95 16.69 -8.83
C ILE A 87 -1.18 17.89 -7.91
N ASP A 88 -1.98 17.75 -6.86
CA ASP A 88 -2.26 18.83 -5.89
C ASP A 88 -0.98 19.32 -5.20
N ILE A 89 -0.06 18.38 -4.88
CA ILE A 89 1.23 18.70 -4.28
C ILE A 89 2.14 19.47 -5.24
N ILE A 90 2.22 19.04 -6.51
CA ILE A 90 3.20 19.61 -7.46
C ILE A 90 2.67 20.87 -8.15
N CYS A 91 1.41 20.85 -8.58
CA CYS A 91 0.82 21.93 -9.36
C CYS A 91 0.32 23.07 -8.47
N ASP A 92 -0.33 22.73 -7.36
CA ASP A 92 -1.01 23.71 -6.50
C ASP A 92 -0.20 24.02 -5.22
N GLY A 93 0.90 23.29 -4.98
CA GLY A 93 1.78 23.49 -3.82
C GLY A 93 1.11 23.13 -2.49
N ASN A 94 -0.01 22.40 -2.55
CA ASN A 94 -0.81 22.03 -1.39
C ASN A 94 -0.22 20.77 -0.74
N TYR A 95 0.93 20.94 -0.06
CA TYR A 95 1.50 19.86 0.72
C TYR A 95 0.55 19.51 1.88
N PRO A 96 0.20 18.22 2.07
CA PRO A 96 -0.60 17.82 3.21
C PRO A 96 0.09 18.30 4.47
N ASN A 97 -0.57 19.20 5.21
CA ASN A 97 -0.04 19.75 6.44
C ASN A 97 0.22 18.58 7.40
N GLN A 98 1.50 18.29 7.66
CA GLN A 98 1.91 17.19 8.56
C GLN A 98 1.50 17.44 10.03
N ASN A 99 0.84 18.56 10.30
CA ASN A 99 0.36 18.93 11.62
C ASN A 99 -1.10 18.48 11.82
N THR A 100 -1.34 17.17 11.91
CA THR A 100 -2.64 16.63 12.33
C THR A 100 -2.75 16.35 13.84
N ASP A 101 -1.77 16.74 14.65
CA ASP A 101 -1.78 16.52 16.09
C ASP A 101 -1.84 17.82 16.90
N ASN A 102 -2.67 18.78 16.47
CA ASN A 102 -3.23 19.81 17.35
C ASN A 102 -4.76 19.70 17.44
N THR A 103 -5.31 18.50 17.26
CA THR A 103 -6.69 18.24 17.66
C THR A 103 -6.70 18.27 19.19
N THR A 104 -7.15 19.39 19.78
CA THR A 104 -7.55 19.45 21.19
C THR A 104 -8.30 18.16 21.53
N PRO A 105 -7.83 17.36 22.51
CA PRO A 105 -8.40 16.05 22.75
C PRO A 105 -9.89 16.21 23.06
N LYS A 106 -10.75 15.54 22.28
CA LYS A 106 -12.21 15.56 22.49
C LYS A 106 -12.65 14.93 23.81
N ALA A 107 -11.73 14.23 24.49
CA ALA A 107 -11.92 13.63 25.79
C ALA A 107 -10.94 14.23 26.79
N LYS A 108 -11.37 14.35 28.05
CA LYS A 108 -10.51 14.82 29.14
C LYS A 108 -9.40 13.79 29.38
N VAL A 109 -8.16 14.18 29.12
CA VAL A 109 -6.98 13.38 29.46
C VAL A 109 -6.77 13.47 30.97
N LEU A 110 -6.88 12.34 31.67
CA LEU A 110 -6.53 12.24 33.08
C LEU A 110 -5.02 11.94 33.17
N SER A 111 -4.31 12.74 33.96
CA SER A 111 -2.87 12.52 34.16
C SER A 111 -2.70 11.42 35.20
N LEU A 112 -1.71 10.54 35.00
CA LEU A 112 -1.38 9.49 35.96
C LEU A 112 -0.90 10.04 37.32
N SER A 113 -0.61 11.34 37.40
CA SER A 113 -0.35 12.06 38.65
C SER A 113 -1.61 12.31 39.50
N ASP A 114 -2.81 12.08 38.94
CA ASP A 114 -4.08 12.28 39.64
C ASP A 114 -4.52 11.05 40.47
N VAL A 115 -3.75 9.96 40.46
CA VAL A 115 -3.99 8.79 41.32
C VAL A 115 -3.09 8.90 42.55
N SER A 116 -3.44 9.79 43.47
CA SER A 116 -2.97 9.67 44.85
C SER A 116 -3.77 8.54 45.51
N GLU A 117 -3.08 7.44 45.81
CA GLU A 117 -3.54 6.32 46.62
C GLU A 117 -4.36 6.79 47.83
N THR A 118 -5.68 6.63 47.78
CA THR A 118 -6.49 6.62 49.00
C THR A 118 -6.44 5.22 49.57
N LYS A 119 -5.67 5.12 50.65
CA LYS A 119 -5.62 4.02 51.60
C LYS A 119 -7.00 3.77 52.24
#